data_AF-A0A2I0NNM2-F1
#
_entry.id   AF-A0A2I0NNM2-F1
#
_cell.length_a   1.000
_cell.length_b   1.000
_cell.length_c   1.000
_cell.angle_alpha   90.00
_cell.angle_beta   90.00
_cell.angle_gamma   90.00
#
_symmetry.space_group_name_H-M   'P 1'
#
loop_
_entity.id
_entity.type
_entity.pdbx_description
1 polymer ?
#
loop_
_entity_poly.entity_id
_entity_poly.type
_entity_poly.pdbx_seq_one_letter_code
_entity_poly.pdbx_strand_id
1 'polypeptide(L)'
;MIQLWVVPTDVLIVPKAYRYRLRPTRFHVSRLERTLEICRWTYNETLALRKNAWEQEGRSISCQESKRQIPLWKKEHSKPSTVYSQVLQDVSMRVYLALSLLPAGEDLE
;
A
#
# COMPACT_ATOMS: atom_id res chain seq x y z
N MET A 1 3.04 -56.15 20.13
CA MET A 1 2.49 -56.35 18.77
C MET A 1 1.52 -55.21 18.50
N ILE A 2 2.02 -54.05 18.05
CA ILE A 2 1.20 -52.86 17.73
C ILE A 2 1.48 -52.56 16.26
N GLN A 3 0.48 -52.76 15.41
CA GLN A 3 0.58 -52.45 13.98
C GLN A 3 0.43 -50.95 13.78
N LEU A 4 1.50 -50.30 13.28
CA LEU A 4 1.44 -48.96 12.70
C LEU A 4 0.55 -49.00 11.46
N TRP A 5 -0.53 -48.20 11.46
CA TRP A 5 -1.27 -47.85 10.25
C TRP A 5 -0.51 -46.77 9.50
N VAL A 6 0.19 -47.15 8.43
CA VAL A 6 0.72 -46.23 7.43
C VAL A 6 -0.47 -45.72 6.64
N VAL A 7 -0.83 -44.45 6.82
CA VAL A 7 -1.83 -43.78 5.98
C VAL A 7 -1.22 -43.57 4.59
N PRO A 8 -1.84 -44.05 3.50
CA PRO A 8 -1.30 -43.88 2.16
C PRO A 8 -1.33 -42.40 1.77
N THR A 9 -0.14 -41.83 1.54
CA THR A 9 0.08 -40.44 1.10
C THR A 9 -0.11 -40.20 -0.40
N ASP A 10 -0.66 -41.16 -1.13
CA ASP A 10 -0.70 -41.13 -2.60
C ASP A 10 -2.04 -40.65 -3.17
N VAL A 11 -2.70 -39.70 -2.51
CA VAL A 11 -3.77 -38.92 -3.14
C VAL A 11 -3.18 -37.63 -3.65
N LEU A 12 -2.79 -37.61 -4.93
CA LEU A 12 -2.46 -36.39 -5.66
C LEU A 12 -3.72 -35.52 -5.74
N ILE A 13 -3.89 -34.61 -4.77
CA ILE A 13 -4.92 -33.58 -4.81
C ILE A 13 -4.46 -32.54 -5.85
N VAL A 14 -4.95 -32.66 -7.08
CA VAL A 14 -4.74 -31.62 -8.10
C VAL A 14 -5.68 -30.45 -7.78
N PRO A 15 -5.16 -29.26 -7.42
CA PRO A 15 -6.01 -28.11 -7.13
C PRO A 15 -6.75 -27.70 -8.41
N LYS A 16 -8.08 -27.72 -8.37
CA LYS A 16 -8.90 -27.20 -9.46
C LYS A 16 -8.80 -25.67 -9.47
N ALA A 17 -8.21 -25.12 -10.52
CA ALA A 17 -8.17 -23.69 -10.75
C ALA A 17 -9.36 -23.25 -11.60
N TYR A 18 -10.14 -22.28 -11.11
CA TYR A 18 -11.25 -21.69 -11.85
C TYR A 18 -10.89 -20.28 -12.30
N ARG A 19 -11.18 -19.94 -13.56
CA ARG A 19 -10.95 -18.62 -14.13
C ARG A 19 -12.28 -17.89 -14.32
N TYR A 20 -12.50 -16.86 -13.52
CA TYR A 20 -13.68 -16.00 -13.63
C TYR A 20 -13.30 -14.61 -14.12
N ARG A 21 -14.07 -14.06 -15.06
CA ARG A 21 -13.96 -12.65 -15.45
C ARG A 21 -14.89 -11.83 -14.57
N LEU A 22 -14.33 -10.97 -13.72
CA LEU A 22 -15.11 -10.00 -12.97
C LEU A 22 -15.70 -8.98 -13.95
N ARG A 23 -17.03 -8.82 -13.93
CA ARG A 23 -17.77 -7.75 -14.61
C ARG A 23 -18.22 -6.77 -13.53
N PRO A 24 -17.46 -5.70 -13.25
CA PRO A 24 -17.82 -4.77 -12.19
C PRO A 24 -19.12 -4.05 -12.54
N THR A 25 -20.00 -3.89 -11.55
CA THR A 25 -21.19 -3.05 -11.66
C THR A 25 -20.79 -1.57 -11.52
N ARG A 26 -21.67 -0.64 -11.89
CA ARG A 26 -21.43 0.81 -11.71
C ARG A 26 -21.04 1.14 -10.27
N PHE A 27 -21.69 0.51 -9.29
CA PHE A 27 -21.37 0.66 -7.87
C PHE A 27 -19.92 0.24 -7.53
N HIS A 28 -19.46 -0.89 -8.07
CA HIS A 28 -18.08 -1.34 -7.87
C HIS A 28 -17.07 -0.35 -8.46
N VAL A 29 -17.34 0.16 -9.67
CA VAL A 29 -16.49 1.16 -10.34
C VAL A 29 -16.38 2.41 -9.49
N SER A 30 -17.49 3.00 -9.07
CA SER A 30 -17.48 4.22 -8.24
C SER A 30 -16.74 4.04 -6.91
N ARG A 31 -16.83 2.84 -6.30
CA ARG A 31 -16.08 2.54 -5.08
C ARG A 31 -14.57 2.44 -5.32
N LEU A 32 -14.16 1.86 -6.44
CA LEU A 32 -12.76 1.78 -6.83
C LEU A 32 -12.19 3.17 -7.16
N GLU A 33 -12.95 4.00 -7.88
CA GLU A 33 -12.58 5.39 -8.19
C GLU A 33 -12.41 6.22 -6.92
N ARG A 34 -13.35 6.13 -5.97
CA ARG A 34 -13.21 6.79 -4.65
C ARG A 34 -11.95 6.33 -3.91
N THR A 35 -11.66 5.04 -3.97
CA THR A 35 -10.44 4.48 -3.35
C THR A 35 -9.19 5.05 -4.03
N LEU A 36 -9.17 5.11 -5.36
CA LEU A 36 -8.07 5.67 -6.14
C LEU A 36 -7.85 7.15 -5.82
N GLU A 37 -8.93 7.94 -5.69
CA GLU A 37 -8.85 9.36 -5.33
C GLU A 37 -8.25 9.55 -3.93
N ILE A 38 -8.65 8.73 -2.96
CA ILE A 38 -8.07 8.77 -1.62
C ILE A 38 -6.59 8.39 -1.65
N CYS A 39 -6.22 7.35 -2.41
CA CYS A 39 -4.81 6.99 -2.60
C CYS A 39 -4.00 8.12 -3.26
N ARG A 40 -4.56 8.80 -4.26
CA ARG A 40 -3.94 9.95 -4.91
C ARG A 40 -3.70 11.08 -3.91
N TRP A 41 -4.70 11.40 -3.10
CA TRP A 41 -4.58 12.41 -2.06
C TRP A 41 -3.49 12.04 -1.04
N THR A 42 -3.50 10.81 -0.51
CA THR A 42 -2.48 10.35 0.45
C THR A 42 -1.07 10.36 -0.15
N TYR A 43 -0.92 10.04 -1.43
CA TYR A 43 0.36 10.13 -2.13
C TYR A 43 0.88 11.58 -2.11
N ASN A 44 0.03 12.54 -2.47
CA ASN A 44 0.37 13.95 -2.52
C ASN A 44 0.71 14.52 -1.15
N GLU A 45 -0.07 14.20 -0.12
CA GLU A 45 0.23 14.60 1.26
C GLU A 45 1.56 14.03 1.75
N THR A 46 1.84 12.76 1.44
CA THR A 46 3.13 12.14 1.79
C THR A 46 4.30 12.82 1.07
N LEU A 47 4.12 13.17 -0.20
CA LEU A 47 5.14 13.90 -0.97
C LEU A 47 5.36 15.31 -0.42
N ALA A 48 4.30 16.03 -0.11
CA ALA A 48 4.34 17.37 0.48
C ALA A 48 5.03 17.36 1.85
N LEU A 49 4.69 16.40 2.72
CA LEU A 49 5.33 16.21 4.02
C LEU A 49 6.86 16.08 3.87
N ARG A 50 7.31 15.22 2.96
CA ARG A 50 8.74 14.97 2.72
C ARG A 50 9.44 16.17 2.14
N LYS A 51 8.82 16.83 1.17
CA LYS A 51 9.34 18.05 0.55
C LYS A 51 9.52 19.14 1.59
N ASN A 52 8.49 19.39 2.41
CA ASN A 52 8.53 20.43 3.44
C ASN A 52 9.61 20.15 4.50
N ALA A 53 9.76 18.90 4.95
CA ALA A 53 10.82 18.56 5.90
C ALA A 53 12.23 18.71 5.32
N TRP A 54 12.41 18.45 4.02
CA TRP A 54 13.68 18.72 3.36
C TRP A 54 13.96 20.21 3.24
N GLU A 55 12.99 20.99 2.78
CA GLU A 55 13.14 22.44 2.56
C GLU A 55 13.27 23.24 3.87
N GLN A 56 12.59 22.83 4.95
CA GLN A 56 12.55 23.57 6.21
C GLN A 56 13.59 23.09 7.22
N GLU A 57 13.80 21.78 7.31
CA GLU A 57 14.64 21.16 8.35
C GLU A 57 15.91 20.51 7.78
N GLY A 58 16.05 20.43 6.45
CA GLY A 58 17.19 19.77 5.80
C GLY A 58 17.25 18.25 6.04
N ARG A 59 16.15 17.63 6.47
CA ARG A 59 16.12 16.22 6.86
C ARG A 59 15.27 15.37 5.94
N SER A 60 15.71 14.13 5.72
CA SER A 60 14.91 13.12 5.03
C SER A 60 14.00 12.40 6.02
N ILE A 61 12.71 12.37 5.72
CA ILE A 61 11.72 11.65 6.54
C ILE A 61 11.86 10.14 6.29
N SER A 62 11.81 9.33 7.35
CA SER A 62 11.78 7.87 7.23
C SER A 62 10.41 7.34 6.77
N CYS A 63 10.36 6.15 6.17
CA CYS A 63 9.10 5.51 5.78
C CYS A 63 8.15 5.34 6.99
N GLN A 64 8.69 4.97 8.15
CA GLN A 64 7.90 4.78 9.37
C GLN A 64 7.30 6.10 9.87
N GLU A 65 8.06 7.19 9.79
CA GLU A 65 7.58 8.52 10.16
C GLU A 65 6.46 9.01 9.24
N SER A 66 6.55 8.74 7.94
CA SER A 66 5.46 9.04 6.99
C SER A 66 4.19 8.25 7.36
N LYS A 67 4.32 6.96 7.72
CA LYS A 67 3.18 6.14 8.16
C LYS A 67 2.52 6.63 9.45
N ARG A 68 3.29 7.24 10.37
CA ARG A 68 2.77 7.82 11.62
C ARG A 68 1.87 9.03 11.38
N GLN A 69 1.92 9.66 10.20
CA GLN A 69 1.03 10.76 9.83
C GLN A 69 -0.37 10.28 9.42
N ILE A 70 -0.52 9.04 8.94
CA ILE A 70 -1.81 8.51 8.47
C ILE A 70 -2.91 8.58 9.55
N PRO A 71 -2.67 8.19 10.82
CA PRO A 71 -3.67 8.37 11.88
C PRO A 71 -4.04 9.83 12.14
N LEU A 72 -3.10 10.77 11.98
CA LEU A 72 -3.34 12.20 12.16
C LEU A 72 -4.21 12.75 11.02
N TRP A 73 -3.87 12.41 9.78
CA TRP A 73 -4.67 12.75 8.60
C TRP A 73 -6.09 12.17 8.65
N LYS A 74 -6.28 11.00 9.27
CA LYS A 74 -7.62 10.42 9.50
C LYS A 74 -8.46 11.19 10.53
N LYS A 75 -7.82 11.89 11.46
CA LYS A 75 -8.51 12.76 12.44
C LYS A 75 -8.88 14.10 11.80
N GLU A 76 -7.99 14.66 10.99
CA GLU A 76 -8.18 15.96 10.31
C GLU A 76 -9.17 15.85 9.14
N HIS A 77 -9.12 14.74 8.41
CA HIS A 77 -9.99 14.49 7.27
C HIS A 77 -10.72 13.15 7.40
N SER A 78 -12.05 13.20 7.30
CA SER A 78 -12.87 11.99 7.35
C SER A 78 -12.73 11.11 6.10
N LYS A 79 -12.27 11.64 4.96
CA LYS A 79 -12.14 10.92 3.68
C LYS A 79 -11.22 9.68 3.76
N PRO A 80 -9.95 9.76 4.23
CA PRO A 80 -9.04 8.62 4.32
C PRO A 80 -9.50 7.52 5.30
N SER A 81 -10.48 7.77 6.17
CA SER A 81 -11.05 6.73 7.04
C SER A 81 -11.83 5.66 6.26
N THR A 82 -12.27 5.97 5.03
CA THR A 82 -13.06 5.07 4.17
C THR A 82 -12.21 3.93 3.57
N VAL A 83 -10.89 4.09 3.53
CA VAL A 83 -9.95 3.14 2.93
C VAL A 83 -9.21 2.37 4.03
N TYR A 84 -8.97 1.08 3.76
CA TYR A 84 -8.25 0.20 4.68
C TYR A 84 -6.85 0.74 4.97
N SER A 85 -6.43 0.67 6.24
CA SER A 85 -5.17 1.26 6.72
C SER A 85 -3.95 0.75 5.96
N GLN A 86 -3.92 -0.53 5.59
CA GLN A 86 -2.79 -1.11 4.87
C GLN A 86 -2.58 -0.45 3.50
N VAL A 87 -3.65 -0.10 2.80
CA VAL A 87 -3.57 0.53 1.47
C VAL A 87 -2.88 1.89 1.58
N LEU A 88 -3.21 2.68 2.60
CA LEU A 88 -2.60 4.00 2.82
C LEU A 88 -1.12 3.88 3.21
N GLN A 89 -0.78 2.86 4.00
CA GLN A 89 0.61 2.56 4.36
C GLN A 89 1.43 2.12 3.15
N ASP A 90 0.87 1.32 2.26
CA ASP A 90 1.51 0.89 1.02
C ASP A 90 1.71 2.06 0.05
N VAL A 91 0.75 2.99 -0.04
CA VAL A 91 0.90 4.22 -0.82
C VAL A 91 2.08 5.06 -0.29
N SER A 92 2.18 5.22 1.04
CA SER A 92 3.29 5.94 1.66
C SER A 92 4.64 5.24 1.40
N MET A 93 4.67 3.91 1.42
CA MET A 93 5.83 3.11 1.07
C MET A 93 6.26 3.31 -0.39
N ARG A 94 5.30 3.41 -1.32
CA ARG A 94 5.61 3.65 -2.74
C ARG A 94 6.28 5.00 -2.96
N VAL A 95 5.83 6.06 -2.28
CA VAL A 95 6.49 7.38 -2.31
C VAL A 95 7.92 7.27 -1.81
N TYR A 96 8.12 6.58 -0.68
CA TYR A 96 9.45 6.36 -0.12
C TYR A 96 10.37 5.64 -1.10
N LEU A 97 9.90 4.53 -1.68
CA LEU A 97 10.66 3.75 -2.65
C LEU A 97 10.99 4.57 -3.91
N ALA A 98 10.04 5.32 -4.44
CA ALA A 98 10.26 6.16 -5.61
C ALA A 98 11.37 7.20 -5.37
N LEU A 99 11.39 7.82 -4.18
CA LEU A 99 12.42 8.80 -3.82
C LEU A 99 13.76 8.16 -3.44
N SER A 100 13.77 6.94 -2.91
CA SER A 100 15.01 6.23 -2.58
C SER A 100 15.71 5.61 -3.80
N LEU A 101 14.93 5.32 -4.85
CA LEU A 101 15.44 4.72 -6.09
C LEU A 101 15.87 5.76 -7.12
N LEU A 102 15.48 7.02 -6.94
CA LEU A 102 16.08 8.10 -7.70
C LEU A 102 17.56 8.15 -7.32
N PRO A 103 18.50 8.02 -8.26
CA PRO A 103 19.87 8.37 -7.97
C PRO A 103 19.83 9.80 -7.43
N ALA A 104 20.28 9.99 -6.19
CA ALA A 104 20.59 11.33 -5.69
C ALA A 104 21.44 11.95 -6.79
N GLY A 105 20.94 13.05 -7.36
CA GLY A 105 21.41 13.56 -8.64
C GLY A 105 22.91 13.40 -8.76
N GLU A 106 23.37 12.74 -9.83
CA GLU A 106 24.67 13.12 -10.36
C GLU A 106 24.63 14.63 -10.44
N ASP A 107 25.49 15.27 -9.64
CA ASP A 107 25.71 16.69 -9.65
C ASP A 107 26.02 17.06 -11.10
N LEU A 108 25.02 17.57 -11.82
CA LEU A 108 25.23 18.24 -13.09
C LEU A 108 25.94 19.55 -12.75
N GLU A 109 27.27 19.47 -12.73
CA GLU A 109 28.18 20.59 -12.99
C GLU A 109 27.77 21.38 -14.24
#